data_AF-A0A914Y7L3-F1
#
_entry.id   AF-A0A914Y7L3-F1
#
_cell.length_a   1.000
_cell.length_b   1.000
_cell.length_c   1.000
_cell.angle_alpha   90.00
_cell.angle_beta   90.00
_cell.angle_gamma   90.00
#
_symmetry.space_group_name_H-M   'P 1'
#
loop_
_entity.id
_entity.type
_entity.pdbx_description
1 polymer ?
#
loop_
_entity_poly.entity_id
_entity_poly.type
_entity_poly.pdbx_seq_one_letter_code
_entity_poly.pdbx_strand_id
1 'polypeptide(L)'
;MKRTITHKNALVTRAVATIHKYQNAREKSGPKQEIYYNLGRMFHQIGFSTQAVYWYEKVLEEPDIQIFEEDERTGDAIMKVSHAYSLKPLAALNLAFIIKSYNPQKARLLKRKYCVI
;
A
#
# COMPACT_ATOMS: atom_id res chain seq x y z
N MET A 1 30.42 17.22 1.52
CA MET A 1 29.38 18.15 2.00
C MET A 1 28.49 17.42 3.01
N LYS A 2 28.59 17.71 4.32
CA LYS A 2 27.75 17.06 5.35
C LYS A 2 26.31 17.54 5.20
N ARG A 3 25.35 16.62 5.03
CA ARG A 3 23.92 16.95 5.06
C ARG A 3 23.58 17.45 6.47
N THR A 4 23.19 18.72 6.58
CA THR A 4 22.70 19.28 7.85
C THR A 4 21.28 18.76 8.13
N ILE A 5 20.87 18.79 9.41
CA ILE A 5 19.53 18.36 9.85
C ILE A 5 18.44 19.11 9.07
N THR A 6 18.65 20.41 8.82
CA THR A 6 17.77 21.26 8.01
C THR A 6 17.56 20.73 6.59
N HIS A 7 18.63 20.26 5.94
CA HIS A 7 18.53 19.67 4.60
C HIS A 7 17.74 18.35 4.60
N LYS A 8 17.93 17.50 5.62
CA LYS A 8 17.16 16.27 5.78
C LYS A 8 15.67 16.56 5.98
N ASN A 9 15.34 17.50 6.85
CA ASN A 9 13.96 17.89 7.12
C ASN A 9 13.28 18.47 5.88
N ALA A 10 13.98 19.33 5.13
CA ALA A 10 13.47 19.86 3.87
C ALA A 10 13.15 18.77 2.84
N LEU A 11 13.97 17.71 2.76
CA LEU A 11 13.68 16.56 1.89
C LEU A 11 12.44 15.79 2.33
N VAL A 12 12.26 15.58 3.64
CA VAL A 12 11.06 14.92 4.17
C VAL A 12 9.81 15.75 3.86
N THR A 13 9.85 17.06 4.09
CA THR A 13 8.74 17.97 3.74
C THR A 13 8.38 17.87 2.26
N ARG A 14 9.38 17.86 1.37
CA ARG A 14 9.16 17.70 -0.08
C ARG A 14 8.56 16.34 -0.41
N ALA A 15 9.05 15.25 0.20
CA ALA A 15 8.50 13.90 -0.03
C ALA A 15 7.02 13.82 0.37
N VAL A 16 6.65 14.39 1.53
CA VAL A 16 5.27 14.44 1.99
C VAL A 16 4.40 15.29 1.05
N ALA A 17 4.88 16.45 0.60
CA ALA A 17 4.14 17.26 -0.36
C ALA A 17 3.93 16.54 -1.70
N THR A 18 4.94 15.81 -2.19
CA THR A 18 4.85 15.05 -3.44
C THR A 18 3.87 13.89 -3.32
N ILE A 19 3.91 13.10 -2.24
CA ILE A 19 2.97 11.98 -2.09
C ILE A 19 1.52 12.49 -2.01
N HIS A 20 1.31 13.66 -1.39
CA HIS A 20 -0.03 14.24 -1.26
C HIS A 20 -0.56 14.68 -2.63
N LYS A 21 0.28 15.30 -3.46
CA LYS A 21 -0.09 15.62 -4.85
C LYS A 21 -0.41 14.35 -5.66
N TYR A 22 0.40 13.30 -5.50
CA TYR A 22 0.15 12.00 -6.13
C TYR A 22 -1.20 11.40 -5.70
N GLN A 23 -1.50 11.40 -4.39
CA GLN A 23 -2.78 10.94 -3.86
C GLN A 23 -3.95 11.68 -4.51
N ASN A 24 -3.93 13.02 -4.49
CA ASN A 24 -5.02 13.83 -5.04
C ASN A 24 -5.23 13.60 -6.55
N ALA A 25 -4.15 13.35 -7.29
CA ALA A 25 -4.22 13.06 -8.72
C ALA A 25 -4.81 11.67 -9.01
N ARG A 26 -4.48 10.66 -8.19
CA ARG A 26 -4.88 9.27 -8.40
C ARG A 26 -6.25 8.94 -7.81
N GLU A 27 -6.70 9.67 -6.81
CA GLU A 27 -7.98 9.41 -6.10
C GLU A 27 -9.19 9.38 -7.05
N LYS A 28 -9.11 10.09 -8.19
CA LYS A 28 -10.18 10.14 -9.19
C LYS A 28 -10.10 9.06 -10.27
N SER A 29 -9.00 8.32 -10.37
CA SER A 29 -8.67 7.55 -11.59
C SER A 29 -8.10 6.15 -11.36
N GLY A 30 -7.70 5.79 -10.14
CA GLY A 30 -7.02 4.52 -9.88
C GLY A 30 -7.55 3.73 -8.68
N PRO A 31 -7.22 2.44 -8.59
CA PRO A 31 -7.52 1.63 -7.42
C PRO A 31 -6.87 2.21 -6.15
N LYS A 32 -7.67 2.36 -5.09
CA LYS A 32 -7.19 2.93 -3.83
C LYS A 32 -6.13 2.09 -3.14
N GLN A 33 -6.09 0.77 -3.39
CA GLN A 33 -5.04 -0.12 -2.87
C GLN A 33 -3.63 0.40 -3.15
N GLU A 34 -3.36 0.86 -4.39
CA GLU A 34 -2.04 1.38 -4.78
C GLU A 34 -1.68 2.65 -4.00
N ILE A 35 -2.63 3.57 -3.93
CA ILE A 35 -2.45 4.86 -3.26
C ILE A 35 -2.12 4.63 -1.78
N TYR A 36 -2.92 3.80 -1.10
CA TYR A 36 -2.74 3.49 0.31
C TYR A 36 -1.45 2.69 0.57
N TYR A 37 -1.10 1.75 -0.31
CA TYR A 37 0.15 1.00 -0.18
C TYR A 37 1.36 1.92 -0.29
N ASN A 38 1.36 2.85 -1.26
CA ASN A 38 2.45 3.80 -1.46
C ASN A 38 2.56 4.80 -0.30
N LEU A 39 1.44 5.28 0.25
CA LEU A 39 1.44 6.08 1.48
C LEU A 39 2.06 5.30 2.64
N GLY A 40 1.63 4.05 2.86
CA GLY A 40 2.18 3.17 3.89
C GLY A 40 3.69 2.96 3.74
N ARG A 41 4.17 2.73 2.50
CA ARG A 41 5.60 2.59 2.19
C ARG A 41 6.38 3.87 2.47
N MET A 42 5.85 5.03 2.08
CA MET A 42 6.50 6.31 2.31
C MET A 42 6.67 6.56 3.81
N PHE A 43 5.59 6.47 4.59
CA PHE A 43 5.63 6.67 6.04
C PHE A 43 6.52 5.65 6.75
N HIS A 44 6.53 4.40 6.30
CA HIS A 44 7.42 3.37 6.83
C HIS A 44 8.89 3.74 6.59
N GLN A 45 9.24 4.17 5.37
CA GLN A 45 10.61 4.53 4.99
C GLN A 45 11.17 5.72 5.79
N ILE A 46 10.32 6.68 6.15
CA ILE A 46 10.72 7.85 6.95
C ILE A 46 10.63 7.63 8.47
N GLY A 47 10.24 6.43 8.92
CA GLY A 47 10.20 6.05 10.34
C GLY A 47 8.90 6.38 11.08
N PHE A 48 7.83 6.77 10.36
CA PHE A 48 6.53 7.11 10.93
C PHE A 48 5.65 5.86 11.00
N SER A 49 6.04 4.91 11.85
CA SER A 49 5.45 3.56 11.89
C SER A 49 3.94 3.54 12.15
N THR A 50 3.42 4.42 13.01
CA THR A 50 1.96 4.49 13.28
C THR A 50 1.17 4.88 12.03
N GLN A 51 1.67 5.83 11.25
CA GLN A 51 1.05 6.21 9.97
C GLN A 51 1.17 5.08 8.96
N ALA A 52 2.32 4.40 8.90
CA ALA A 52 2.50 3.26 8.03
C ALA A 52 1.49 2.13 8.33
N VAL A 53 1.27 1.82 9.62
CA VAL A 53 0.26 0.84 10.05
C VAL A 53 -1.12 1.23 9.56
N TYR A 54 -1.55 2.46 9.81
CA TYR A 54 -2.86 2.96 9.38
C TYR A 54 -3.07 2.77 7.87
N TRP A 55 -2.09 3.15 7.04
CA TRP A 55 -2.22 3.04 5.59
C TRP A 55 -2.15 1.60 5.09
N TYR A 56 -1.35 0.72 5.70
CA TYR A 56 -1.38 -0.69 5.33
C TYR A 56 -2.70 -1.36 5.72
N GLU A 57 -3.28 -1.03 6.88
CA GLU A 57 -4.61 -1.52 7.26
C GLU A 57 -5.67 -1.07 6.24
N LYS A 58 -5.61 0.18 5.76
CA LYS A 58 -6.46 0.66 4.66
C LYS A 58 -6.33 -0.19 3.38
N VAL A 59 -5.13 -0.63 3.00
CA VAL A 59 -4.97 -1.53 1.83
C VAL A 59 -5.71 -2.85 2.03
N LEU A 60 -5.71 -3.40 3.25
CA LEU A 60 -6.36 -4.67 3.55
C LEU A 60 -7.89 -4.56 3.59
N GLU A 61 -8.42 -3.37 3.87
CA GLU A 61 -9.85 -3.04 3.86
C GLU A 61 -10.41 -2.81 2.46
N GLU A 62 -9.57 -2.42 1.49
CA GLU A 62 -10.03 -2.14 0.12
C GLU A 62 -10.53 -3.40 -0.60
N PRO A 63 -11.48 -3.29 -1.55
CA PRO A 63 -11.92 -4.40 -2.39
C PRO A 63 -10.77 -5.04 -3.17
N ASP A 64 -10.95 -6.28 -3.59
CA ASP A 64 -9.98 -6.91 -4.51
C ASP A 64 -10.00 -6.22 -5.87
N ILE A 65 -8.85 -6.25 -6.55
CA ILE A 65 -8.68 -5.57 -7.83
C ILE A 65 -9.54 -6.27 -8.88
N GLN A 66 -10.31 -5.48 -9.61
CA GLN A 66 -11.12 -5.93 -10.73
C GLN A 66 -10.44 -5.48 -12.02
N ILE A 67 -10.35 -6.39 -12.98
CA ILE A 67 -9.86 -6.12 -14.34
C ILE A 67 -10.96 -6.44 -15.33
N PHE A 68 -10.94 -5.74 -16.46
CA PHE A 68 -11.79 -6.05 -17.60
C PHE A 68 -10.99 -6.94 -18.54
N GLU A 69 -11.50 -8.14 -18.78
CA GLU A 69 -11.04 -9.06 -19.81
C GLU A 69 -12.12 -9.15 -20.89
N GLU A 70 -11.74 -9.32 -22.14
CA GLU A 70 -12.70 -9.53 -23.23
C GLU A 70 -13.04 -11.03 -23.31
N ASP A 71 -14.33 -11.37 -23.39
CA ASP A 71 -14.77 -12.74 -23.62
C ASP A 71 -14.35 -13.16 -25.03
N GLU A 72 -13.46 -14.15 -25.14
CA GLU A 72 -12.98 -14.67 -26.42
C GLU A 72 -14.11 -15.20 -27.33
N ARG A 73 -15.28 -15.55 -26.76
CA ARG A 73 -16.41 -16.13 -27.48
C ARG A 73 -17.45 -15.10 -27.90
N THR A 74 -17.66 -14.03 -27.13
CA THR A 74 -18.71 -13.04 -27.41
C THR A 74 -18.17 -11.65 -27.75
N GLY A 75 -16.90 -11.35 -27.44
CA GLY A 75 -16.31 -10.02 -27.57
C GLY A 75 -16.79 -9.03 -26.50
N ASP A 76 -17.54 -9.49 -25.50
CA ASP A 76 -18.06 -8.63 -24.43
C ASP A 76 -17.00 -8.42 -23.34
N ALA A 77 -17.00 -7.25 -22.71
CA ALA A 77 -16.15 -6.98 -21.56
C ALA A 77 -16.68 -7.68 -20.30
N ILE A 78 -15.91 -8.62 -19.77
CA ILE A 78 -16.18 -9.30 -18.51
C ILE A 78 -15.30 -8.69 -17.41
N MET A 79 -15.93 -8.39 -16.28
CA MET A 79 -15.22 -7.96 -15.08
C MET A 79 -14.83 -9.17 -14.24
N LYS A 80 -13.53 -9.31 -13.96
CA LYS A 80 -12.97 -10.43 -13.18
C LYS A 80 -12.11 -9.93 -12.05
N VAL A 81 -12.17 -10.63 -10.91
CA VAL A 81 -11.27 -10.37 -9.79
C VAL A 81 -9.88 -10.89 -10.15
N SER A 82 -8.87 -10.02 -10.06
CA SER A 82 -7.47 -10.38 -10.27
C SER A 82 -6.69 -10.30 -8.96
N HIS A 83 -6.25 -11.46 -8.50
CA HIS A 83 -5.36 -11.55 -7.34
C HIS A 83 -3.91 -11.17 -7.67
N ALA A 84 -3.50 -11.25 -8.95
CA ALA A 84 -2.15 -10.94 -9.39
C ALA A 84 -1.78 -9.45 -9.19
N TYR A 85 -2.79 -8.56 -9.29
CA TYR A 85 -2.61 -7.13 -9.07
C TYR A 85 -2.90 -6.68 -7.62
N SER A 86 -3.27 -7.60 -6.74
CA SER A 86 -3.57 -7.26 -5.35
C SER A 86 -2.30 -6.88 -4.59
N LEU A 87 -2.33 -5.71 -3.94
CA LEU A 87 -1.23 -5.25 -3.08
C LEU A 87 -1.42 -5.69 -1.62
N LYS A 88 -2.52 -6.38 -1.31
CA LYS A 88 -2.80 -6.90 0.04
C LYS A 88 -1.70 -7.82 0.59
N PRO A 89 -1.10 -8.76 -0.18
CA PRO A 89 0.01 -9.58 0.31
C PRO A 89 1.22 -8.74 0.75
N LEU A 90 1.57 -7.72 -0.03
CA LEU A 90 2.69 -6.83 0.25
C LEU A 90 2.41 -5.93 1.47
N ALA A 91 1.20 -5.38 1.55
CA ALA A 91 0.77 -4.59 2.71
C ALA A 91 0.75 -5.43 3.98
N ALA A 92 0.18 -6.64 3.94
CA ALA A 92 0.14 -7.57 5.06
C ALA A 92 1.55 -7.96 5.53
N LEU A 93 2.47 -8.21 4.60
CA LEU A 93 3.86 -8.51 4.92
C LEU A 93 4.55 -7.35 5.64
N ASN A 94 4.43 -6.12 5.13
CA ASN A 94 5.02 -4.93 5.74
C ASN A 94 4.39 -4.61 7.10
N LEU A 95 3.07 -4.70 7.20
CA LEU A 95 2.33 -4.53 8.45
C LEU A 95 2.79 -5.56 9.49
N ALA A 96 2.90 -6.83 9.09
CA ALA A 96 3.37 -7.90 9.96
C ALA A 96 4.80 -7.64 10.45
N PHE A 97 5.68 -7.05 9.63
CA PHE A 97 7.02 -6.67 10.09
C PHE A 97 6.99 -5.56 11.14
N ILE A 98 6.19 -4.51 10.95
CA ILE A 98 6.10 -3.39 11.89
C ILE A 98 5.55 -3.87 13.24
N ILE A 99 4.47 -4.65 13.22
CA ILE A 99 3.80 -5.03 14.47
C ILE A 99 4.43 -6.25 15.15
N LYS A 100 5.40 -6.95 14.52
CA LYS A 100 5.96 -8.20 15.05
C LYS A 100 6.48 -8.08 16.47
N SER A 101 7.14 -6.96 16.78
CA SER A 101 7.72 -6.70 18.11
C SER A 101 6.66 -6.46 19.19
N TYR A 102 5.49 -5.92 18.80
CA TYR A 102 4.39 -5.59 19.70
C TYR A 102 3.36 -6.72 19.80
N ASN A 103 3.00 -7.35 18.68
CA ASN A 103 2.01 -8.41 18.57
C ASN A 103 2.44 -9.47 17.55
N PRO A 104 3.30 -10.42 17.96
CA PRO A 104 3.83 -11.46 17.08
C PRO A 104 2.74 -12.43 16.59
N GLN A 105 1.66 -12.60 17.36
CA GLN A 105 0.54 -13.46 16.98
C GLN A 105 -0.25 -12.85 15.80
N LYS A 106 -0.63 -11.57 15.89
CA LYS A 106 -1.28 -10.83 14.78
C LYS A 106 -0.38 -10.83 13.54
N ALA A 107 0.94 -10.63 13.70
CA ALA A 107 1.88 -10.70 12.59
C ALA A 107 1.89 -12.07 11.88
N ARG A 108 1.84 -13.18 12.64
CA ARG A 108 1.77 -14.53 12.06
C ARG A 108 0.44 -14.79 11.35
N LEU A 109 -0.67 -14.32 11.92
CA LEU A 109 -2.00 -14.44 11.31
C LEU A 109 -2.10 -13.68 9.99
N LEU A 110 -1.58 -12.46 9.92
CA LEU A 110 -1.53 -11.67 8.68
C LEU A 110 -0.78 -12.41 7.56
N LYS A 111 0.41 -12.94 7.87
CA LYS A 111 1.21 -13.70 6.91
C LYS A 111 0.49 -14.96 6.42
N ARG A 112 -0.18 -15.68 7.32
CA ARG A 112 -0.96 -16.88 6.96
C ARG A 112 -2.15 -16.54 6.08
N LYS A 113 -2.83 -15.42 6.33
CA LYS A 113 -4.03 -15.04 5.60
C LYS A 113 -3.72 -14.51 4.20
N TYR A 114 -2.64 -13.74 4.04
CA TYR A 114 -2.40 -12.97 2.81
C TYR A 114 -1.12 -13.34 2.05
N CYS A 115 -0.19 -14.10 2.64
CA CYS A 115 1.13 -14.35 2.04
C CYS A 115 1.41 -15.84 1.77
N VAL A 116 0.39 -16.70 1.80
CA VAL A 116 0.53 -18.13 1.46
C VAL A 116 0.10 -18.30 0.01
N ILE A 117 0.91 -19.07 -0.74
CA ILE A 117 0.71 -19.42 -2.16
C ILE A 117 0.00 -20.76 -2.23
#